data_AF-A0A645A7U4-F1
#
_entry.id   AF-A0A645A7U4-F1
#
_cell.length_a   1.000
_cell.length_b   1.000
_cell.length_c   1.000
_cell.angle_alpha   90.00
_cell.angle_beta   90.00
_cell.angle_gamma   90.00
#
_symmetry.space_group_name_H-M   'P 1'
#
loop_
_entity.id
_entity.type
_entity.pdbx_description
1 polymer ?
#
loop_
_entity_poly.entity_id
_entity_poly.type
_entity_poly.pdbx_seq_one_letter_code
_entity_poly.pdbx_strand_id
1 'polypeptide(L)'
;MLMFPERYMDIALALGMNVTVNKFVKQIPVRNSRTYNIIQDDEIRILKERRAEHRGYYSDKREVTSYISQLVESLAVSSVLLDEPSLYKEAVLIMEYLLLHNRNENGRLYRYNCCHKSSIPGFLSDYSNLIAALIELHKASGEANSDFKVHAGKYIDFVLQHFYKPENGMFSKSECSIQPDTIPFKRESNIDFLKPSANSIMAGNLISFYEISGKKDYLEIAAQQIMNIAPNLHSSGPMLASWAQKILKYIQLTKLTT
;
A
#
# COMPACT_ATOMS: atom_id res chain seq x y z
N MET A 1 37.28 -2.34 16.94
CA MET A 1 38.10 -1.13 16.77
C MET A 1 37.18 0.08 16.90
N LEU A 2 37.47 1.03 17.79
CA LEU A 2 36.73 2.29 17.85
C LEU A 2 36.93 3.01 16.51
N MET A 3 35.84 3.42 15.86
CA MET A 3 35.96 4.35 14.73
C MET A 3 36.28 5.73 15.28
N PHE A 4 37.30 6.38 14.73
CA PHE A 4 37.75 7.72 15.09
C PHE A 4 38.30 7.87 16.53
N PRO A 5 39.26 7.03 16.97
CA PRO A 5 39.73 7.05 18.35
C PRO A 5 40.31 8.41 18.77
N GLU A 6 40.93 9.15 17.85
CA GLU A 6 41.51 10.46 18.14
C GLU A 6 40.54 11.64 17.94
N ARG A 7 39.44 11.42 17.20
CA ARG A 7 38.50 12.48 16.78
C ARG A 7 37.06 12.25 17.27
N TYR A 8 36.86 11.32 18.21
CA TYR A 8 35.52 10.93 18.67
C TYR A 8 34.73 12.12 19.25
N MET A 9 35.41 13.04 19.92
CA MET A 9 34.79 14.23 20.53
C MET A 9 34.27 15.20 19.46
N ASP A 10 35.08 15.48 18.44
CA ASP A 10 34.72 16.35 17.32
C ASP A 10 33.53 15.78 16.55
N ILE A 11 33.53 14.46 16.33
CA ILE A 11 32.44 13.77 15.64
C ILE A 11 31.17 13.75 16.49
N ALA A 12 31.27 13.56 17.81
CA ALA A 12 30.13 13.65 18.71
C ALA A 12 29.50 15.05 18.66
N LEU A 13 30.31 16.11 18.72
CA LEU A 13 29.86 17.49 18.58
C LEU A 13 29.27 17.76 17.19
N ALA A 14 29.87 17.22 16.13
CA ALA A 14 29.39 17.33 14.74
C ALA A 14 28.01 16.67 14.57
N LEU A 15 27.75 15.60 15.31
CA LEU A 15 26.46 14.90 15.40
C LEU A 15 25.49 15.57 16.39
N GLY A 16 25.79 16.77 16.88
CA GLY A 16 24.94 17.51 17.79
C GLY A 16 24.85 16.90 19.19
N MET A 17 25.77 16.00 19.56
CA MET A 17 25.86 15.49 20.93
C MET A 17 26.49 16.54 21.84
N ASN A 18 25.92 16.67 23.03
CA ASN A 18 26.48 17.43 24.12
C ASN A 18 27.44 16.50 24.92
N VAL A 19 28.73 16.82 24.87
CA VAL A 19 29.78 16.04 25.55
C VAL A 19 29.93 16.37 27.04
N THR A 20 29.22 17.40 27.53
CA THR A 20 29.31 17.88 28.92
C THR A 20 28.18 17.39 29.82
N VAL A 21 27.08 16.90 29.22
CA VAL A 21 25.95 16.33 29.98
C VAL A 21 26.27 14.92 30.48
N ASN A 22 25.53 14.51 31.51
CA ASN A 22 25.63 13.19 32.10
C ASN A 22 25.57 12.09 31.02
N LYS A 23 26.61 11.24 30.98
CA LYS A 23 26.79 10.14 30.01
C LYS A 23 25.67 9.10 30.00
N PHE A 24 24.85 9.03 31.05
CA PHE A 24 23.70 8.13 31.13
C PHE A 24 22.43 8.72 30.49
N VAL A 25 22.44 10.00 30.13
CA VAL A 25 21.33 10.65 29.43
C VAL A 25 21.40 10.26 27.95
N LYS A 26 20.33 9.65 27.45
CA LYS A 26 20.20 9.31 26.04
C LYS A 26 20.19 10.58 25.20
N GLN A 27 21.11 10.67 24.25
CA GLN A 27 21.17 11.75 23.27
C GLN A 27 20.81 11.20 21.89
N ILE A 28 20.11 12.00 21.09
CA ILE A 28 19.75 11.65 19.72
C ILE A 28 20.69 12.42 18.80
N PRO A 29 21.55 11.75 18.04
CA PRO A 29 22.43 12.44 17.10
C PRO A 29 21.62 13.10 15.98
N VAL A 30 21.98 14.32 15.62
CA VAL A 30 21.39 15.10 14.54
C VAL A 30 22.46 15.43 13.51
N ARG A 31 22.22 15.04 12.26
CA ARG A 31 23.09 15.42 11.14
C ARG A 31 22.81 16.87 10.77
N ASN A 32 23.86 17.68 10.71
CA ASN A 32 23.80 19.08 10.31
C ASN A 32 24.97 19.38 9.35
N SER A 33 25.08 20.62 8.87
CA SER A 33 26.15 21.02 7.95
C SER A 33 27.57 20.74 8.48
N ARG A 34 27.81 20.87 9.80
CA ARG A 34 29.11 20.52 10.40
C ARG A 34 29.42 19.03 10.32
N THR A 35 28.41 18.16 10.37
CA THR A 35 28.60 16.71 10.23
C THR A 35 29.28 16.36 8.91
N TYR A 36 28.86 16.99 7.81
CA TYR A 36 29.40 16.74 6.48
C TYR A 36 30.76 17.42 6.23
N ASN A 37 31.11 18.42 7.03
CA ASN A 37 32.43 19.07 6.96
C ASN A 37 33.49 18.35 7.81
N ILE A 38 33.07 17.66 8.87
CA ILE A 38 33.97 16.99 9.82
C ILE A 38 34.26 15.55 9.40
N ILE A 39 33.26 14.83 8.87
CA ILE A 39 33.44 13.45 8.39
C ILE A 39 33.88 13.50 6.93
N GLN A 40 35.07 12.98 6.64
CA GLN A 40 35.64 12.95 5.29
C GLN A 40 34.99 11.84 4.43
N ASP A 41 35.10 11.95 3.10
CA ASP A 41 34.44 11.01 2.17
C ASP A 41 34.94 9.56 2.30
N ASP A 42 36.22 9.37 2.61
CA ASP A 42 36.83 8.08 2.90
C ASP A 42 36.32 7.49 4.23
N GLU A 43 36.15 8.34 5.25
CA GLU A 43 35.52 7.97 6.53
C GLU A 43 34.05 7.56 6.33
N ILE A 44 33.30 8.26 5.48
CA ILE A 44 31.94 7.88 5.08
C ILE A 44 31.94 6.52 4.36
N ARG A 45 32.92 6.26 3.49
CA ARG A 45 33.07 4.96 2.81
C ARG A 45 33.30 3.85 3.82
N ILE A 46 34.22 4.02 4.77
CA ILE A 46 34.46 3.05 5.85
C ILE A 46 33.20 2.84 6.68
N LEU A 47 32.46 3.90 7.02
CA LEU A 47 31.20 3.80 7.74
C LEU A 47 30.15 2.98 6.97
N LYS A 48 30.08 3.12 5.64
CA LYS A 48 29.20 2.31 4.78
C LYS A 48 29.63 0.84 4.75
N GLU A 49 30.93 0.56 4.64
CA GLU A 49 31.48 -0.80 4.70
C GLU A 49 31.17 -1.46 6.05
N ARG A 50 31.40 -0.75 7.16
CA ARG A 50 31.03 -1.20 8.52
C ARG A 50 29.52 -1.40 8.68
N ARG A 51 28.70 -0.55 8.07
CA ARG A 51 27.25 -0.74 8.05
C ARG A 51 26.83 -1.96 7.24
N ALA A 52 27.58 -2.32 6.19
CA ALA A 52 27.37 -3.55 5.43
C ALA A 52 27.81 -4.80 6.20
N GLU A 53 28.83 -4.70 7.07
CA GLU A 53 29.19 -5.76 8.04
C GLU A 53 28.06 -6.03 9.05
N HIS A 54 27.23 -5.01 9.35
CA HIS A 54 26.01 -5.15 10.13
C HIS A 54 24.98 -5.99 9.35
N ARG A 55 25.12 -7.31 9.45
CA ARG A 55 24.05 -8.26 9.13
C ARG A 55 22.94 -8.05 10.15
N GLY A 56 22.01 -7.14 9.85
CA GLY A 56 20.91 -6.79 10.74
C GLY A 56 20.25 -8.04 11.32
N TYR A 57 20.08 -8.06 12.64
CA TYR A 57 19.31 -9.08 13.34
C TYR A 57 17.94 -9.20 12.65
N TYR A 58 17.71 -10.34 11.99
CA TYR A 58 16.48 -10.71 11.28
C TYR A 58 15.88 -9.61 10.39
N SER A 59 16.30 -9.54 9.12
CA SER A 59 15.55 -8.78 8.13
C SER A 59 14.19 -9.43 7.90
N ASP A 60 13.12 -8.64 7.95
CA ASP A 60 11.81 -9.08 7.52
C ASP A 60 11.82 -9.26 6.00
N LYS A 61 11.65 -10.50 5.56
CA LYS A 61 11.64 -10.88 4.14
C LYS A 61 10.23 -11.03 3.58
N ARG A 62 9.21 -10.55 4.30
CA ARG A 62 7.82 -10.64 3.87
C ARG A 62 7.55 -9.66 2.72
N GLU A 63 7.16 -10.24 1.60
CA GLU A 63 6.63 -9.56 0.43
C GLU A 63 5.13 -9.42 0.62
N VAL A 64 4.69 -8.29 1.18
CA VAL A 64 3.28 -8.08 1.54
C VAL A 64 2.49 -7.55 0.34
N THR A 65 1.45 -8.28 -0.06
CA THR A 65 0.65 -8.06 -1.28
C THR A 65 0.12 -6.66 -1.40
N SER A 66 -0.50 -6.15 -0.34
CA SER A 66 -1.08 -4.80 -0.33
C SER A 66 -0.02 -3.71 -0.53
N TYR A 67 1.19 -3.87 0.01
CA TYR A 67 2.26 -2.88 -0.13
C TYR A 67 2.91 -2.93 -1.52
N ILE A 68 3.15 -4.13 -2.04
CA ILE A 68 3.66 -4.31 -3.41
C ILE A 68 2.65 -3.77 -4.43
N SER A 69 1.36 -4.01 -4.20
CA SER A 69 0.30 -3.46 -5.06
C SER A 69 0.29 -1.93 -5.05
N GLN A 70 0.44 -1.29 -3.87
CA GLN A 70 0.58 0.18 -3.77
C GLN A 70 1.81 0.71 -4.53
N LEU A 71 2.93 -0.03 -4.49
CA LEU A 71 4.11 0.32 -5.28
C LEU A 71 3.82 0.26 -6.78
N VAL A 72 3.18 -0.82 -7.26
CA VAL A 72 2.79 -0.97 -8.66
C VAL A 72 1.84 0.15 -9.09
N GLU A 73 0.81 0.44 -8.31
CA GLU A 73 -0.12 1.54 -8.56
C GLU A 73 0.63 2.87 -8.71
N SER A 74 1.54 3.16 -7.76
CA SER A 74 2.32 4.40 -7.78
C SER A 74 3.23 4.50 -9.00
N LEU A 75 3.88 3.40 -9.40
CA LEU A 75 4.74 3.35 -10.60
C LEU A 75 3.92 3.53 -11.89
N ALA A 76 2.75 2.90 -11.98
CA ALA A 76 1.85 3.01 -13.13
C ALA A 76 1.28 4.43 -13.28
N VAL A 77 0.91 5.09 -12.19
CA VAL A 77 0.49 6.49 -12.22
C VAL A 77 1.66 7.41 -12.58
N SER A 78 2.84 7.18 -11.97
CA SER A 78 4.02 8.02 -12.19
C SER A 78 4.55 7.92 -13.61
N SER A 79 4.47 6.76 -14.27
CA SER A 79 4.92 6.60 -15.65
C SER A 79 4.18 7.53 -16.61
N VAL A 80 2.87 7.73 -16.39
CA VAL A 80 2.04 8.63 -17.20
C VAL A 80 2.30 10.09 -16.84
N LEU A 81 2.33 10.42 -15.54
CA LEU A 81 2.48 11.81 -15.09
C LEU A 81 3.86 12.41 -15.36
N LEU A 82 4.90 11.58 -15.36
CA LEU A 82 6.29 12.00 -15.59
C LEU A 82 6.75 11.76 -17.03
N ASP A 83 5.93 11.14 -17.87
CA ASP A 83 6.31 10.68 -19.21
C ASP A 83 7.55 9.76 -19.20
N GLU A 84 7.56 8.80 -18.26
CA GLU A 84 8.67 7.87 -18.03
C GLU A 84 8.22 6.41 -18.24
N PRO A 85 8.27 5.88 -19.49
CA PRO A 85 7.79 4.53 -19.82
C PRO A 85 8.53 3.39 -19.11
N SER A 86 9.73 3.66 -18.59
CA SER A 86 10.51 2.70 -17.81
C SER A 86 9.78 2.27 -16.52
N LEU A 87 9.10 3.20 -15.85
CA LEU A 87 8.35 2.95 -14.62
C LEU A 87 7.16 2.01 -14.88
N TYR A 88 6.48 2.17 -16.02
CA TYR A 88 5.40 1.26 -16.42
C TYR A 88 5.91 -0.17 -16.63
N LYS A 89 7.05 -0.33 -17.31
CA LYS A 89 7.67 -1.65 -17.53
C LYS A 89 8.03 -2.32 -16.21
N GLU A 90 8.58 -1.57 -15.25
CA GLU A 90 8.88 -2.08 -13.92
C GLU A 90 7.61 -2.48 -13.16
N ALA A 91 6.56 -1.64 -13.20
CA ALA A 91 5.27 -1.93 -12.59
C ALA A 91 4.64 -3.24 -13.11
N VAL A 92 4.71 -3.46 -14.44
CA VAL A 92 4.24 -4.70 -15.09
C VAL A 92 4.99 -5.92 -14.56
N LEU A 93 6.32 -5.87 -14.53
CA LEU A 93 7.15 -6.99 -14.05
C LEU A 93 6.83 -7.36 -12.59
N ILE A 94 6.66 -6.36 -11.73
CA ILE A 94 6.32 -6.56 -10.31
C ILE A 94 4.91 -7.16 -10.17
N MET A 95 3.93 -6.68 -10.96
CA MET A 95 2.57 -7.20 -10.94
C MET A 95 2.51 -8.66 -11.41
N GLU A 96 3.21 -8.99 -12.49
CA GLU A 96 3.28 -10.36 -13.02
C GLU A 96 3.89 -11.31 -11.99
N TYR A 97 4.98 -10.90 -11.33
CA TYR A 97 5.57 -11.65 -10.22
C TYR A 97 4.54 -11.90 -9.10
N LEU A 98 3.80 -10.86 -8.70
CA LEU A 98 2.81 -10.97 -7.63
C LEU A 98 1.67 -11.91 -8.00
N LEU A 99 1.15 -11.81 -9.23
CA LEU A 99 0.09 -12.68 -9.75
C LEU A 99 0.56 -14.14 -9.88
N LEU A 100 1.84 -14.38 -10.14
CA LEU A 100 2.39 -15.73 -10.28
C LEU A 100 2.71 -16.38 -8.94
N HIS A 101 3.19 -15.62 -7.95
CA HIS A 101 3.78 -16.20 -6.73
C HIS A 101 2.98 -15.98 -5.46
N ASN A 102 2.00 -15.08 -5.47
CA ASN A 102 1.27 -14.69 -4.26
C ASN A 102 -0.23 -15.03 -4.35
N ARG A 103 -0.53 -16.19 -4.92
CA ARG A 103 -1.86 -16.79 -4.94
C ARG A 103 -1.79 -18.32 -4.86
N ASN A 104 -2.89 -18.96 -4.50
CA ASN A 104 -3.05 -20.41 -4.64
C ASN A 104 -3.51 -20.79 -6.06
N GLU A 105 -3.63 -22.09 -6.32
CA GLU A 105 -4.06 -22.66 -7.62
C GLU A 105 -5.45 -22.18 -8.06
N ASN A 106 -6.33 -21.88 -7.09
CA ASN A 106 -7.69 -21.39 -7.34
C ASN A 106 -7.76 -19.86 -7.47
N GLY A 107 -6.61 -19.17 -7.48
CA GLY A 107 -6.54 -17.72 -7.64
C GLY A 107 -6.70 -16.90 -6.36
N ARG A 108 -6.92 -17.53 -5.19
CA ARG A 108 -6.99 -16.82 -3.90
C ARG A 108 -5.64 -16.21 -3.56
N LEU A 109 -5.62 -14.94 -3.20
CA LEU A 109 -4.40 -14.25 -2.78
C LEU A 109 -3.94 -14.73 -1.40
N TYR A 110 -2.62 -14.75 -1.22
CA TYR A 110 -2.03 -14.76 0.11
C TYR A 110 -1.80 -13.32 0.58
N ARG A 111 -1.71 -13.09 1.90
CA ARG A 111 -1.36 -11.76 2.45
C ARG A 111 0.09 -11.38 2.19
N TYR A 112 0.97 -12.37 2.21
CA TYR A 112 2.39 -12.19 1.94
C TYR A 112 3.03 -13.50 1.48
N ASN A 113 4.13 -13.36 0.75
CA ASN A 113 5.10 -14.42 0.53
C ASN A 113 6.32 -14.17 1.41
N CYS A 114 6.88 -15.22 2.03
CA CYS A 114 8.11 -15.12 2.81
C CYS A 114 9.00 -16.30 2.47
N CYS A 115 10.10 -16.07 1.74
CA CYS A 115 11.04 -17.11 1.35
C CYS A 115 10.35 -18.30 0.63
N HIS A 116 9.45 -18.03 -0.30
CA HIS A 116 8.63 -19.02 -1.04
C HIS A 116 7.65 -19.82 -0.18
N LYS A 117 7.34 -19.35 1.03
CA LYS A 117 6.30 -19.92 1.89
C LYS A 117 5.21 -18.87 2.11
N SER A 118 3.99 -19.23 1.72
CA SER A 118 2.78 -18.43 1.93
C SER A 118 1.75 -19.28 2.66
N SER A 119 1.18 -18.75 3.74
CA SER A 119 0.24 -19.52 4.58
C SER A 119 -0.98 -18.73 5.06
N ILE A 120 -0.97 -17.40 4.92
CA ILE A 120 -2.06 -16.56 5.41
C ILE A 120 -2.91 -16.10 4.22
N PRO A 121 -4.20 -16.45 4.18
CA PRO A 121 -5.14 -15.92 3.19
C PRO A 121 -5.14 -14.38 3.16
N GLY A 122 -5.25 -13.82 1.97
CA GLY A 122 -5.34 -12.37 1.76
C GLY A 122 -6.59 -11.79 2.41
N PHE A 123 -6.45 -10.58 2.94
CA PHE A 123 -7.59 -9.80 3.44
C PHE A 123 -8.11 -8.87 2.36
N LEU A 124 -9.27 -8.24 2.60
CA LEU A 124 -9.82 -7.24 1.67
C LEU A 124 -8.80 -6.15 1.31
N SER A 125 -7.91 -5.77 2.24
CA SER A 125 -6.83 -4.81 1.95
C SER A 125 -5.89 -5.31 0.84
N ASP A 126 -5.59 -6.60 0.79
CA ASP A 126 -4.69 -7.16 -0.21
C ASP A 126 -5.38 -7.19 -1.59
N TYR A 127 -6.65 -7.62 -1.64
CA TYR A 127 -7.44 -7.60 -2.88
C TYR A 127 -7.72 -6.18 -3.38
N SER A 128 -8.16 -5.27 -2.52
CA SER A 128 -8.50 -3.88 -2.92
C SER A 128 -7.30 -3.13 -3.46
N ASN A 129 -6.11 -3.26 -2.86
CA ASN A 129 -4.90 -2.63 -3.40
C ASN A 129 -4.44 -3.31 -4.71
N LEU A 130 -4.55 -4.64 -4.82
CA LEU A 130 -4.22 -5.34 -6.07
C LEU A 130 -5.13 -4.88 -7.23
N ILE A 131 -6.43 -4.80 -6.99
CA ILE A 131 -7.41 -4.36 -7.99
C ILE A 131 -7.13 -2.90 -8.40
N ALA A 132 -6.81 -2.01 -7.45
CA ALA A 132 -6.45 -0.63 -7.76
C ALA A 132 -5.23 -0.57 -8.71
N ALA A 133 -4.17 -1.31 -8.39
CA ALA A 133 -2.98 -1.40 -9.21
C ALA A 133 -3.23 -1.98 -10.62
N LEU A 134 -4.07 -3.01 -10.73
CA LEU A 134 -4.47 -3.58 -12.02
C LEU A 134 -5.26 -2.59 -12.88
N ILE A 135 -6.16 -1.82 -12.26
CA ILE A 135 -6.92 -0.77 -12.95
C ILE A 135 -5.98 0.33 -13.47
N GLU A 136 -5.03 0.79 -12.64
CA GLU A 136 -4.09 1.84 -13.04
C GLU A 136 -3.08 1.35 -14.10
N LEU A 137 -2.63 0.09 -14.04
CA LEU A 137 -1.84 -0.50 -15.13
C LEU A 137 -2.60 -0.55 -16.45
N HIS A 138 -3.88 -0.95 -16.42
CA HIS A 138 -4.71 -0.96 -17.61
C HIS A 138 -4.83 0.44 -18.23
N LYS A 139 -5.10 1.47 -17.41
CA LYS A 139 -5.18 2.86 -17.85
C LYS A 139 -3.84 3.38 -18.38
N ALA A 140 -2.74 3.13 -17.66
CA ALA A 140 -1.39 3.57 -18.05
C ALA A 140 -0.93 2.97 -19.39
N SER A 141 -1.48 1.81 -19.77
CA SER A 141 -1.24 1.20 -21.08
C SER A 141 -1.99 1.87 -22.24
N GLY A 142 -2.79 2.91 -21.98
CA GLY A 142 -3.73 3.46 -22.96
C GLY A 142 -4.84 2.46 -23.32
N GLU A 143 -5.21 1.60 -22.37
CA GLU A 143 -6.18 0.51 -22.53
C GLU A 143 -5.77 -0.60 -23.52
N ALA A 144 -4.56 -0.53 -24.10
CA ALA A 144 -4.07 -1.52 -25.05
C ALA A 144 -3.83 -2.90 -24.42
N ASN A 145 -3.45 -2.95 -23.13
CA ASN A 145 -3.28 -4.20 -22.41
C ASN A 145 -4.58 -4.59 -21.68
N SER A 146 -5.34 -5.50 -22.28
CA SER A 146 -6.61 -6.00 -21.73
C SER A 146 -6.44 -6.99 -20.58
N ASP A 147 -5.27 -7.59 -20.39
CA ASP A 147 -5.09 -8.65 -19.40
C ASP A 147 -5.27 -8.13 -17.97
N PHE A 148 -4.79 -6.92 -17.69
CA PHE A 148 -4.98 -6.28 -16.38
C PHE A 148 -6.45 -5.97 -16.09
N LYS A 149 -7.22 -5.55 -17.10
CA LYS A 149 -8.68 -5.38 -16.99
C LYS A 149 -9.37 -6.70 -16.68
N VAL A 150 -8.97 -7.80 -17.35
CA VAL A 150 -9.52 -9.14 -17.10
C VAL A 150 -9.19 -9.60 -15.67
N HIS A 151 -7.95 -9.40 -15.22
CA HIS A 151 -7.56 -9.74 -13.85
C HIS A 151 -8.30 -8.89 -12.81
N ALA A 152 -8.44 -7.59 -13.03
CA ALA A 152 -9.19 -6.71 -12.13
C ALA A 152 -10.65 -7.19 -11.98
N GLY A 153 -11.32 -7.49 -13.10
CA GLY A 153 -12.70 -8.02 -13.08
C GLY A 153 -12.82 -9.33 -12.30
N LYS A 154 -11.90 -10.29 -12.55
CA LYS A 154 -11.87 -11.58 -11.82
C LYS A 154 -11.73 -11.38 -10.31
N TYR A 155 -10.85 -10.48 -9.87
CA TYR A 155 -10.66 -10.22 -8.45
C TYR A 155 -11.79 -9.40 -7.84
N ILE A 156 -12.43 -8.51 -8.59
CA ILE A 156 -13.66 -7.82 -8.16
C ILE A 156 -14.77 -8.84 -7.90
N ASP A 157 -15.03 -9.75 -8.86
CA ASP A 157 -16.06 -10.77 -8.71
C ASP A 157 -15.76 -11.72 -7.55
N PHE A 158 -14.48 -12.08 -7.35
CA PHE A 158 -14.04 -12.84 -6.18
C PHE A 158 -14.35 -12.10 -4.86
N VAL A 159 -14.03 -10.80 -4.79
CA VAL A 159 -14.29 -9.98 -3.60
C VAL A 159 -15.80 -9.87 -3.33
N LEU A 160 -16.60 -9.69 -4.38
CA LEU A 160 -18.06 -9.67 -4.27
C LEU A 160 -18.63 -10.99 -3.75
N GLN A 161 -18.09 -12.12 -4.20
CA GLN A 161 -18.54 -13.44 -3.77
C GLN A 161 -18.15 -13.76 -2.32
N HIS A 162 -16.93 -13.39 -1.90
CA HIS A 162 -16.34 -13.89 -0.66
C HIS A 162 -16.27 -12.89 0.48
N PHE A 163 -16.36 -11.58 0.20
CA PHE A 163 -16.22 -10.53 1.22
C PHE A 163 -17.45 -9.62 1.34
N TYR A 164 -18.29 -9.52 0.30
CA TYR A 164 -19.43 -8.62 0.34
C TYR A 164 -20.50 -9.09 1.33
N LYS A 165 -21.09 -8.13 2.06
CA LYS A 165 -22.14 -8.35 3.05
C LYS A 165 -23.42 -7.63 2.62
N PRO A 166 -24.33 -8.33 1.92
CA PRO A 166 -25.58 -7.74 1.46
C PRO A 166 -26.41 -7.11 2.59
N GLU A 167 -26.30 -7.65 3.81
CA GLU A 167 -27.05 -7.18 4.97
C GLU A 167 -26.71 -5.75 5.42
N ASN A 168 -25.53 -5.24 5.05
CA ASN A 168 -25.10 -3.88 5.39
C ASN A 168 -24.45 -3.11 4.24
N GLY A 169 -24.37 -3.70 3.05
CA GLY A 169 -23.79 -3.08 1.86
C GLY A 169 -22.31 -2.74 1.98
N MET A 170 -21.54 -3.47 2.80
CA MET A 170 -20.10 -3.29 3.00
C MET A 170 -19.33 -4.60 2.78
N PHE A 171 -18.00 -4.52 2.74
CA PHE A 171 -17.14 -5.70 2.70
C PHE A 171 -16.58 -6.04 4.08
N SER A 172 -16.38 -7.32 4.31
CA SER A 172 -15.65 -7.86 5.45
C SER A 172 -14.14 -7.73 5.30
N LYS A 173 -13.42 -7.91 6.40
CA LYS A 173 -11.95 -7.96 6.38
C LYS A 173 -11.43 -9.27 5.77
N SER A 174 -12.08 -10.37 6.10
CA SER A 174 -11.69 -11.74 5.73
C SER A 174 -12.79 -12.42 4.93
N GLU A 175 -12.43 -13.45 4.15
CA GLU A 175 -13.39 -14.27 3.41
C GLU A 175 -14.44 -14.92 4.33
N CYS A 176 -15.69 -14.99 3.88
CA CYS A 176 -16.80 -15.59 4.61
C CYS A 176 -16.59 -17.08 4.92
N SER A 177 -15.88 -17.81 4.05
CA SER A 177 -15.60 -19.25 4.21
C SER A 177 -14.43 -19.55 5.14
N ILE A 178 -13.67 -18.54 5.57
CA ILE A 178 -12.49 -18.71 6.42
C ILE A 178 -12.87 -18.32 7.84
N GLN A 179 -13.22 -19.31 8.66
CA GLN A 179 -13.40 -19.12 10.10
C GLN A 179 -12.02 -19.10 10.75
N PRO A 180 -11.60 -18.01 11.42
CA PRO A 180 -10.36 -18.02 12.18
C PRO A 180 -10.55 -18.84 13.46
N ASP A 181 -9.61 -19.71 13.80
CA ASP A 181 -9.66 -20.57 14.99
C ASP A 181 -9.72 -19.81 16.33
N THR A 182 -9.38 -18.52 16.35
CA THR A 182 -9.09 -17.80 17.60
C THR A 182 -9.74 -16.42 17.73
N ILE A 183 -10.21 -15.79 16.65
CA ILE A 183 -10.84 -14.45 16.72
C ILE A 183 -11.98 -14.35 15.69
N PRO A 184 -13.23 -14.09 16.12
CA PRO A 184 -14.33 -13.93 15.20
C PRO A 184 -14.10 -12.72 14.28
N PHE A 185 -14.25 -12.97 12.99
CA PHE A 185 -14.63 -12.04 11.93
C PHE A 185 -14.53 -10.54 12.28
N LYS A 186 -13.32 -9.98 12.27
CA LYS A 186 -13.14 -8.54 12.50
C LYS A 186 -13.85 -7.77 11.39
N ARG A 187 -14.83 -6.95 11.76
CA ARG A 187 -15.40 -5.91 10.88
C ARG A 187 -14.22 -5.17 10.22
N GLU A 188 -14.25 -5.02 8.91
CA GLU A 188 -13.27 -4.15 8.27
C GLU A 188 -13.52 -2.72 8.76
N SER A 189 -12.44 -2.00 9.04
CA SER A 189 -12.57 -0.61 9.45
C SER A 189 -12.97 0.21 8.23
N ASN A 190 -14.03 1.00 8.34
CA ASN A 190 -14.37 2.01 7.33
C ASN A 190 -13.66 3.35 7.59
N ILE A 191 -12.82 3.39 8.62
CA ILE A 191 -12.12 4.58 9.09
C ILE A 191 -10.71 4.62 8.50
N ASP A 192 -10.36 5.76 7.93
CA ASP A 192 -9.05 6.10 7.42
C ASP A 192 -8.18 6.59 8.60
N PHE A 193 -7.41 5.69 9.22
CA PHE A 193 -6.57 6.05 10.37
C PHE A 193 -5.13 6.37 9.94
N LEU A 194 -4.36 5.33 9.64
CA LEU A 194 -2.99 5.47 9.10
C LEU A 194 -2.97 5.42 7.58
N LYS A 195 -3.99 4.79 6.99
CA LYS A 195 -4.13 4.52 5.56
C LYS A 195 -5.62 4.54 5.21
N PRO A 196 -5.96 4.71 3.92
CA PRO A 196 -7.31 4.48 3.45
C PRO A 196 -7.84 3.12 3.90
N SER A 197 -9.10 3.10 4.34
CA SER A 197 -9.82 1.87 4.65
C SER A 197 -9.95 1.00 3.40
N ALA A 198 -9.85 -0.32 3.55
CA ALA A 198 -9.98 -1.24 2.42
C ALA A 198 -11.34 -1.13 1.72
N ASN A 199 -12.41 -0.83 2.49
CA ASN A 199 -13.72 -0.53 1.92
C ASN A 199 -13.73 0.73 1.05
N SER A 200 -13.04 1.81 1.45
CA SER A 200 -12.95 3.03 0.63
C SER A 200 -12.17 2.81 -0.67
N ILE A 201 -11.08 2.02 -0.62
CA ILE A 201 -10.32 1.65 -1.81
C ILE A 201 -11.22 0.82 -2.73
N MET A 202 -11.92 -0.18 -2.18
CA MET A 202 -12.81 -1.04 -2.96
C MET A 202 -13.96 -0.26 -3.60
N ALA A 203 -14.58 0.70 -2.90
CA ALA A 203 -15.60 1.57 -3.48
C ALA A 203 -15.04 2.36 -4.67
N GLY A 204 -13.82 2.90 -4.53
CA GLY A 204 -13.11 3.57 -5.63
C GLY A 204 -12.82 2.63 -6.82
N ASN A 205 -12.46 1.38 -6.55
CA ASN A 205 -12.22 0.37 -7.58
C ASN A 205 -13.50 0.05 -8.34
N LEU A 206 -14.63 -0.13 -7.65
CA LEU A 206 -15.93 -0.40 -8.27
C LEU A 206 -16.37 0.74 -9.18
N ILE A 207 -16.22 2.00 -8.75
CA ILE A 207 -16.52 3.16 -9.59
C ILE A 207 -15.59 3.19 -10.81
N SER A 208 -14.28 2.99 -10.60
CA SER A 208 -13.29 3.01 -11.69
C SER A 208 -13.52 1.88 -12.69
N PHE A 209 -13.91 0.71 -12.21
CA PHE A 209 -14.14 -0.45 -13.07
C PHE A 209 -15.49 -0.36 -13.79
N TYR A 210 -16.49 0.33 -13.22
CA TYR A 210 -17.70 0.70 -13.95
C TYR A 210 -17.37 1.56 -15.19
N GLU A 211 -16.49 2.55 -15.07
CA GLU A 211 -16.05 3.38 -16.21
C GLU A 211 -15.45 2.53 -17.35
N ILE A 212 -14.77 1.43 -17.00
CA ILE A 212 -14.09 0.54 -17.95
C ILE A 212 -15.01 -0.57 -18.50
N SER A 213 -15.96 -1.05 -17.71
CA SER A 213 -16.77 -2.25 -18.01
C SER A 213 -18.23 -1.95 -18.38
N GLY A 214 -18.76 -0.79 -17.98
CA GLY A 214 -20.16 -0.42 -18.14
C GLY A 214 -21.15 -1.20 -17.25
N LYS A 215 -20.68 -2.12 -16.40
CA LYS A 215 -21.55 -2.97 -15.57
C LYS A 215 -22.10 -2.19 -14.37
N LYS A 216 -23.39 -1.83 -14.43
CA LYS A 216 -24.07 -0.97 -13.46
C LYS A 216 -24.05 -1.50 -12.02
N ASP A 217 -24.10 -2.81 -11.84
CA ASP A 217 -24.06 -3.46 -10.51
C ASP A 217 -22.88 -2.96 -9.65
N TYR A 218 -21.71 -2.72 -10.25
CA TYR A 218 -20.54 -2.22 -9.53
C TYR A 218 -20.77 -0.81 -8.99
N LEU A 219 -21.38 0.06 -9.80
CA LEU A 219 -21.69 1.43 -9.41
C LEU A 219 -22.78 1.48 -8.34
N GLU A 220 -23.78 0.59 -8.41
CA GLU A 220 -24.85 0.48 -7.41
C GLU A 220 -24.30 0.07 -6.04
N ILE A 221 -23.40 -0.91 -6.00
CA ILE A 221 -22.73 -1.32 -4.76
C ILE A 221 -21.88 -0.18 -4.19
N ALA A 222 -21.09 0.51 -5.03
CA ALA A 222 -20.31 1.65 -4.58
C ALA A 222 -21.18 2.80 -4.06
N ALA A 223 -22.32 3.06 -4.70
CA ALA A 223 -23.29 4.06 -4.26
C ALA A 223 -23.87 3.71 -2.89
N GLN A 224 -24.21 2.44 -2.65
CA GLN A 224 -24.68 2.00 -1.33
C GLN A 224 -23.61 2.19 -0.24
N GLN A 225 -22.36 1.84 -0.54
CA GLN A 225 -21.24 2.08 0.39
C GLN A 225 -21.07 3.57 0.71
N ILE A 226 -21.16 4.42 -0.30
CA ILE A 226 -21.09 5.88 -0.15
C ILE A 226 -22.24 6.40 0.73
N MET A 227 -23.47 5.96 0.48
CA MET A 227 -24.64 6.39 1.25
C MET A 227 -24.55 6.01 2.74
N ASN A 228 -23.91 4.88 3.03
CA ASN A 228 -23.66 4.45 4.42
C ASN A 228 -22.64 5.36 5.14
N ILE A 229 -21.71 5.99 4.40
CA ILE A 229 -20.61 6.79 4.97
C ILE A 229 -20.94 8.28 4.99
N ALA A 230 -21.60 8.79 3.94
CA ALA A 230 -21.86 10.21 3.72
C ALA A 230 -22.45 10.96 4.93
N PRO A 231 -23.41 10.40 5.71
CA PRO A 231 -23.97 11.10 6.88
C PRO A 231 -22.93 11.46 7.95
N ASN A 232 -21.85 10.68 8.05
CA ASN A 232 -20.81 10.86 9.08
C ASN A 232 -19.61 11.68 8.59
N LEU A 233 -19.59 12.08 7.30
CA LEU A 233 -18.41 12.69 6.67
C LEU A 233 -17.99 13.97 7.39
N HIS A 234 -18.94 14.88 7.64
CA HIS A 234 -18.68 16.18 8.26
C HIS A 234 -18.12 16.08 9.69
N SER A 235 -18.58 15.10 10.48
CA SER A 235 -18.19 14.92 11.88
C SER A 235 -16.93 14.06 12.07
N SER A 236 -16.40 13.46 11.01
CA SER A 236 -15.28 12.50 11.09
C SER A 236 -13.88 13.13 11.01
N GLY A 237 -13.79 14.42 10.66
CA GLY A 237 -12.50 15.08 10.42
C GLY A 237 -11.71 14.36 9.31
N PRO A 238 -10.41 14.09 9.49
CA PRO A 238 -9.59 13.42 8.47
C PRO A 238 -9.90 11.92 8.34
N MET A 239 -10.71 11.35 9.24
CA MET A 239 -10.88 9.90 9.37
C MET A 239 -11.74 9.25 8.28
N LEU A 240 -12.28 10.03 7.34
CA LEU A 240 -13.00 9.58 6.14
C LEU A 240 -12.51 10.31 4.88
N ALA A 241 -11.25 10.76 4.85
CA ALA A 241 -10.71 11.52 3.72
C ALA A 241 -10.69 10.74 2.39
N SER A 242 -10.39 9.44 2.42
CA SER A 242 -10.46 8.58 1.22
C SER A 242 -11.89 8.46 0.71
N TRP A 243 -12.86 8.33 1.63
CA TRP A 243 -14.27 8.33 1.27
C TRP A 243 -14.72 9.65 0.64
N ALA A 244 -14.27 10.79 1.15
CA ALA A 244 -14.54 12.09 0.52
C ALA A 244 -14.09 12.11 -0.94
N GLN A 245 -12.89 11.57 -1.22
CA GLN A 245 -12.38 11.44 -2.59
C GLN A 245 -13.30 10.54 -3.45
N LYS A 246 -13.79 9.41 -2.91
CA LYS A 246 -14.65 8.48 -3.68
C LYS A 246 -16.04 9.07 -3.92
N ILE A 247 -16.57 9.82 -2.97
CA ILE A 247 -17.82 10.58 -3.12
C ILE A 247 -17.68 11.61 -4.24
N LEU A 248 -16.59 12.38 -4.25
CA LEU A 248 -16.33 13.34 -5.31
C LEU A 248 -16.26 12.64 -6.68
N LYS A 249 -15.52 11.53 -6.77
CA LYS A 249 -15.43 10.72 -7.99
C LYS A 249 -16.80 10.25 -8.47
N TYR A 250 -17.63 9.73 -7.56
CA TYR A 250 -18.99 9.28 -7.85
C TYR A 250 -19.89 10.42 -8.36
N ILE A 251 -19.83 11.60 -7.73
CA ILE A 251 -20.62 12.78 -8.15
C ILE A 251 -20.17 13.27 -9.53
N GLN A 252 -18.87 13.29 -9.80
CA GLN A 252 -18.35 13.70 -11.11
C GLN A 252 -18.82 12.76 -12.22
N LEU A 253 -18.74 11.45 -11.97
CA LEU A 253 -19.21 10.44 -12.91
C LEU A 253 -20.71 10.54 -13.19
N THR A 254 -21.54 10.66 -12.14
CA THR A 254 -23.00 10.72 -12.29
C THR A 254 -23.48 11.97 -13.01
N LYS A 255 -22.81 13.12 -12.79
CA LYS A 255 -23.09 14.36 -13.53
C LYS A 255 -22.78 14.27 -15.02
N LEU A 256 -21.78 13.49 -15.42
CA LEU A 256 -21.43 13.28 -16.84
C LEU A 256 -22.44 12.36 -17.57
N THR A 257 -23.20 11.56 -16.83
CA THR A 257 -24.17 10.60 -17.38
C THR A 257 -25.62 11.11 -17.44
N THR A 258 -25.88 12.34 -16.97
CA THR A 258 -27.18 13.04 -16.97
C THR A 258 -27.13 14.27 -17.84
#